data_AF-A0ABD0P3M7-F1
#
_entry.id   AF-A0ABD0P3M7-F1
#
_cell.length_a   1.000
_cell.length_b   1.000
_cell.length_c   1.000
_cell.angle_alpha   90.00
_cell.angle_beta   90.00
_cell.angle_gamma   90.00
#
_symmetry.space_group_name_H-M   'P 1'
#
loop_
_entity.id
_entity.type
_entity.pdbx_description
1 polymer ?
#
loop_
_entity_poly.entity_id
_entity_poly.type
_entity_poly.pdbx_seq_one_letter_code
_entity_poly.pdbx_strand_id
1 'polypeptide(L)'
;GTERIDEPGLKSLRMGRVVQERMVLTVEPGIYFIKHLLDKALNSQEQCGFINNDVLARFRGFSGVRIEDDIAVTADGVELLTCVPRTIEEIEAFMADEMSKPFSPISSQKL
;
A
#
# COMPACT_ATOMS: atom_id res chain seq x y z
N GLY A 1 -21.36 -4.10 -14.89
CA GLY A 1 -20.49 -3.48 -13.86
C GLY A 1 -21.07 -2.14 -13.48
N THR A 2 -20.65 -1.56 -12.37
CA THR A 2 -20.97 -0.15 -12.07
C THR A 2 -20.23 0.77 -13.04
N GLU A 3 -20.78 1.96 -13.29
CA GLU A 3 -20.07 2.97 -14.08
C GLU A 3 -18.78 3.39 -13.37
N ARG A 4 -17.72 3.65 -14.14
CA ARG A 4 -16.46 4.14 -13.58
C ARG A 4 -16.61 5.61 -13.21
N ILE A 5 -16.18 5.95 -12.00
CA ILE A 5 -16.08 7.34 -11.54
C ILE A 5 -14.81 7.94 -12.17
N ASP A 6 -14.94 9.01 -12.96
CA ASP A 6 -13.80 9.69 -13.59
C ASP A 6 -13.22 10.80 -12.70
N GLU A 7 -12.79 10.40 -11.50
CA GLU A 7 -12.07 11.27 -10.57
C GLU A 7 -10.64 10.77 -10.34
N PRO A 8 -9.67 11.67 -10.02
CA PRO A 8 -8.31 11.27 -9.66
C PRO A 8 -8.30 10.20 -8.57
N GLY A 9 -7.52 9.14 -8.76
CA GLY A 9 -7.50 7.98 -7.85
C GLY A 9 -8.67 7.01 -8.10
N LEU A 10 -9.92 7.47 -8.00
CA LEU A 10 -11.11 6.62 -8.07
C LEU A 10 -11.26 5.90 -9.41
N LYS A 11 -10.88 6.52 -10.54
CA LYS A 11 -10.95 5.88 -11.86
C LYS A 11 -10.06 4.64 -12.00
N SER A 12 -9.04 4.55 -11.15
CA SER A 12 -8.09 3.42 -11.10
C SER A 12 -8.60 2.27 -10.23
N LEU A 13 -9.71 2.44 -9.50
CA LEU A 13 -10.33 1.35 -8.75
C LEU A 13 -10.66 0.18 -9.68
N ARG A 14 -10.34 -1.03 -9.21
CA ARG A 14 -10.65 -2.28 -9.93
C ARG A 14 -12.09 -2.73 -9.69
N MET A 15 -12.67 -2.33 -8.56
CA MET A 15 -14.01 -2.70 -8.13
C MET A 15 -14.71 -1.48 -7.52
N GLY A 16 -15.86 -1.11 -8.09
CA GLY A 16 -16.75 -0.06 -7.59
C GLY A 16 -18.15 -0.58 -7.27
N ARG A 17 -18.27 -1.87 -6.95
CA ARG A 17 -19.52 -2.52 -6.52
C ARG A 17 -19.66 -2.36 -4.99
N VAL A 18 -20.88 -2.54 -4.50
CA VAL A 18 -21.10 -2.71 -3.06
C VAL A 18 -20.40 -3.99 -2.59
N VAL A 19 -19.68 -3.89 -1.47
CA VAL A 19 -19.01 -5.03 -0.82
C VAL A 19 -20.07 -5.98 -0.25
N GLN A 20 -19.89 -7.29 -0.45
CA GLN A 20 -20.85 -8.32 -0.01
C GLN A 20 -20.11 -9.46 0.68
N GLU A 21 -20.81 -10.17 1.56
CA GLU A 21 -20.33 -11.39 2.21
C GLU A 21 -19.70 -12.37 1.19
N ARG A 22 -18.63 -13.06 1.59
CA ARG A 22 -17.86 -14.02 0.78
C ARG A 22 -17.01 -13.41 -0.35
N MET A 23 -16.95 -12.08 -0.47
CA MET A 23 -15.92 -11.43 -1.30
C MET A 23 -14.56 -11.49 -0.62
N VAL A 24 -13.50 -11.55 -1.42
CA VAL A 24 -12.11 -11.39 -0.96
C VAL A 24 -11.53 -10.15 -1.63
N LEU A 25 -10.90 -9.28 -0.86
CA LEU A 25 -10.36 -8.01 -1.33
C LEU A 25 -8.97 -7.76 -0.73
N THR A 26 -8.18 -6.95 -1.44
CA THR A 26 -6.99 -6.30 -0.91
C THR A 26 -7.37 -4.99 -0.23
N VAL A 27 -6.78 -4.72 0.95
CA VAL A 27 -6.77 -3.41 1.59
C VAL A 27 -5.34 -2.90 1.50
N GLU A 28 -5.07 -2.04 0.52
CA GLU A 28 -3.70 -1.74 0.08
C GLU A 28 -3.36 -0.23 0.00
N PRO A 29 -3.63 0.57 1.06
CA PRO A 29 -3.30 1.99 1.03
C PRO A 29 -1.78 2.21 0.86
N GLY A 30 -1.43 3.24 0.07
CA GLY A 30 -0.05 3.60 -0.16
C GLY A 30 0.16 5.10 -0.32
N ILE A 31 1.32 5.57 0.14
CA ILE A 31 1.77 6.96 -0.02
C ILE A 31 3.09 6.93 -0.77
N TYR A 32 3.16 7.73 -1.84
CA TYR A 32 4.32 7.78 -2.73
C TYR A 32 4.68 9.23 -3.06
N PHE A 33 5.97 9.51 -3.13
CA PHE A 33 6.52 10.81 -3.52
C PHE A 33 6.93 10.80 -5.00
N ILE A 34 5.94 10.56 -5.87
CA ILE A 34 6.16 10.42 -7.32
C ILE A 34 6.49 11.77 -7.93
N LYS A 35 7.72 11.92 -8.45
CA LYS A 35 8.26 13.18 -8.98
C LYS A 35 7.29 13.92 -9.90
N HIS A 36 6.77 13.24 -10.93
CA HIS A 36 5.92 13.89 -11.92
C HIS A 36 4.56 14.35 -11.36
N LEU A 37 4.00 13.66 -10.35
CA LEU A 37 2.74 14.06 -9.73
C LEU A 37 2.96 15.24 -8.80
N LEU A 38 4.04 15.21 -8.01
CA LEU A 38 4.41 16.32 -7.14
C LEU A 38 4.70 17.59 -7.93
N ASP A 39 5.46 17.48 -9.03
CA ASP A 39 5.76 18.65 -9.87
C ASP A 39 4.48 19.19 -10.51
N LYS A 40 3.54 18.34 -10.93
CA LYS A 40 2.23 18.78 -11.42
C LYS A 40 1.45 19.52 -10.32
N ALA A 41 1.43 19.00 -9.10
CA ALA A 41 0.69 19.61 -7.99
C ALA A 41 1.30 20.95 -7.55
N LEU A 42 2.64 21.05 -7.49
CA LEU A 42 3.34 22.29 -7.15
C LEU A 42 3.16 23.40 -8.19
N ASN A 43 2.94 23.03 -9.46
CA ASN A 43 2.66 23.98 -10.53
C ASN A 43 1.15 24.26 -10.71
N SER A 44 0.28 23.64 -9.91
CA SER A 44 -1.17 23.88 -9.94
C SER A 44 -1.57 24.92 -8.91
N GLN A 45 -2.28 25.97 -9.32
CA GLN A 45 -2.77 27.02 -8.42
C GLN A 45 -3.73 26.46 -7.33
N GLU A 46 -4.44 25.39 -7.64
CA GLU A 46 -5.38 24.76 -6.72
C GLU A 46 -4.69 23.92 -5.64
N GLN A 47 -3.50 23.38 -5.93
CA GLN A 47 -2.84 22.39 -5.07
C GLN A 47 -1.58 22.90 -4.39
N CYS A 48 -0.86 23.85 -5.00
CA CYS A 48 0.43 24.32 -4.50
C CYS A 48 0.34 24.91 -3.08
N GLY A 49 -0.79 25.54 -2.74
CA GLY A 49 -1.04 26.11 -1.41
C GLY A 49 -1.11 25.08 -0.27
N PHE A 50 -1.27 23.79 -0.58
CA PHE A 50 -1.32 22.71 0.42
C PHE A 50 0.05 22.04 0.66
N ILE A 51 1.09 22.39 -0.10
CA ILE A 51 2.37 21.69 -0.08
C ILE A 51 3.47 22.62 0.42
N ASN A 52 4.01 22.32 1.60
CA ASN A 52 5.24 22.95 2.07
C ASN A 52 6.44 22.36 1.31
N ASN A 53 7.01 23.14 0.39
CA ASN A 53 8.09 22.69 -0.49
C ASN A 53 9.41 22.44 0.29
N ASP A 54 9.68 23.22 1.33
CA ASP A 54 10.90 23.07 2.14
C ASP A 54 10.90 21.72 2.88
N VAL A 55 9.74 21.30 3.38
CA VAL A 55 9.57 19.98 4.00
C VAL A 55 9.58 18.87 2.95
N LEU A 56 8.90 19.08 1.81
CA LEU A 56 8.83 18.12 0.71
C LEU A 56 10.22 17.76 0.17
N ALA A 57 11.15 18.71 0.13
CA ALA A 57 12.52 18.49 -0.36
C ALA A 57 13.21 17.30 0.34
N ARG A 58 12.96 17.08 1.64
CA ARG A 58 13.50 15.93 2.39
C ARG A 58 12.98 14.57 1.90
N PHE A 59 11.79 14.54 1.32
CA PHE A 59 11.17 13.33 0.79
C PHE A 59 11.39 13.16 -0.72
N ARG A 60 12.04 14.12 -1.39
CA ARG A 60 12.45 13.93 -2.79
C ARG A 60 13.50 12.82 -2.86
N GLY A 61 13.25 11.82 -3.68
CA GLY A 61 14.11 10.63 -3.78
C GLY A 61 13.70 9.49 -2.84
N PHE A 62 12.85 9.76 -1.84
CA PHE A 62 12.08 8.70 -1.20
C PHE A 62 11.04 8.18 -2.21
N SER A 63 10.83 6.87 -2.25
CA SER A 63 9.83 6.26 -3.13
C SER A 63 8.46 6.36 -2.49
N GLY A 64 8.11 5.39 -1.66
CA GLY A 64 6.82 5.29 -1.02
C GLY A 64 6.68 3.99 -0.26
N VAL A 65 5.58 3.88 0.45
CA VAL A 65 5.21 2.70 1.25
C VAL A 65 3.82 2.28 0.85
N ARG A 66 3.60 0.96 0.83
CA ARG A 66 2.28 0.33 0.75
C ARG A 66 2.20 -0.74 1.81
N ILE A 67 1.09 -0.77 2.53
CA ILE A 67 0.75 -1.83 3.46
C ILE A 67 -0.48 -2.50 2.85
N GLU A 68 -0.40 -3.80 2.63
CA GLU A 68 -1.41 -4.56 1.92
C GLU A 68 -1.82 -5.79 2.75
N ASP A 69 -3.12 -5.92 2.95
CA ASP A 69 -3.78 -7.04 3.62
C ASP A 69 -4.79 -7.70 2.68
N ASP A 70 -4.87 -9.02 2.73
CA ASP A 70 -5.98 -9.79 2.17
C ASP A 70 -7.07 -9.95 3.24
N ILE A 71 -8.31 -9.63 2.87
CA ILE A 71 -9.48 -9.79 3.74
C ILE A 71 -10.58 -10.62 3.08
N ALA A 72 -11.28 -11.42 3.87
CA ALA A 72 -12.53 -12.06 3.48
C ALA A 72 -13.71 -11.38 4.18
N VAL A 73 -14.75 -11.00 3.43
CA VAL A 73 -15.92 -10.33 3.99
C VAL A 73 -16.85 -11.35 4.64
N THR A 74 -17.19 -11.14 5.91
CA THR A 74 -18.15 -11.95 6.69
C THR A 74 -19.51 -11.25 6.75
N ALA A 75 -20.52 -11.91 7.35
CA ALA A 75 -21.86 -11.33 7.46
C ALA A 75 -21.91 -10.05 8.32
N ASP A 76 -20.95 -9.90 9.23
CA ASP A 76 -20.89 -8.85 10.25
C ASP A 76 -19.57 -8.04 10.24
N GLY A 77 -18.68 -8.30 9.27
CA GLY A 77 -17.39 -7.63 9.19
C GLY A 77 -16.44 -8.25 8.18
N VAL A 78 -15.19 -8.42 8.59
CA VAL A 78 -14.12 -9.01 7.77
C VAL A 78 -13.24 -9.93 8.61
N GLU A 79 -12.76 -11.00 7.99
CA GLU A 79 -11.69 -11.84 8.49
C GLU A 79 -10.38 -11.40 7.82
N LEU A 80 -9.35 -11.12 8.62
CA LEU A 80 -8.01 -10.81 8.13
C LEU A 80 -7.27 -12.11 7.80
N LEU A 81 -6.83 -12.25 6.54
CA LEU A 81 -6.12 -13.43 6.07
C LEU A 81 -4.60 -13.27 6.15
N THR A 82 -4.10 -12.03 6.15
CA THR A 82 -2.66 -11.74 6.22
C THR A 82 -2.17 -11.66 7.66
N CYS A 83 -1.07 -12.34 7.97
CA CYS A 83 -0.45 -12.35 9.30
C CYS A 83 1.04 -12.04 9.18
N VAL A 84 1.39 -10.75 9.25
CA VAL A 84 2.77 -10.24 9.19
C VAL A 84 2.94 -9.10 10.21
N PRO A 85 4.18 -8.77 10.63
CA PRO A 85 4.45 -7.58 11.45
C PRO A 85 3.90 -6.30 10.81
N ARG A 86 3.25 -5.42 11.59
CA ARG A 86 2.64 -4.19 11.09
C ARG A 86 3.13 -2.94 11.79
N THR A 87 3.28 -2.96 13.11
CA THR A 87 3.79 -1.77 13.82
C THR A 87 5.29 -1.61 13.60
N ILE A 88 5.80 -0.40 13.84
CA ILE A 88 7.24 -0.13 13.73
C ILE A 88 8.02 -1.08 14.63
N GLU A 89 7.56 -1.23 15.87
CA GLU A 89 8.19 -2.08 16.89
C GLU A 89 8.19 -3.56 16.47
N GLU A 90 7.08 -4.07 15.94
CA GLU A 90 6.98 -5.45 15.45
C GLU A 90 7.93 -5.70 14.27
N ILE A 91 8.00 -4.75 13.33
CA ILE A 91 8.87 -4.86 12.16
C ILE A 91 10.34 -4.82 12.57
N GLU A 92 10.73 -3.85 13.41
CA GLU A 92 12.11 -3.72 13.90
C GLU A 92 12.53 -4.96 14.70
N ALA A 93 11.66 -5.46 15.59
CA ALA A 93 11.92 -6.67 16.34
C ALA A 93 12.06 -7.91 15.43
N PHE A 94 11.17 -8.06 14.44
CA PHE A 94 11.22 -9.16 13.49
C PHE A 94 12.50 -9.13 12.63
N MET A 95 12.94 -7.95 12.20
CA MET A 95 14.16 -7.80 11.39
C MET A 95 15.45 -8.00 12.20
N ALA A 96 15.43 -7.68 13.50
CA ALA A 96 16.57 -7.88 14.39
C ALA A 96 16.71 -9.33 14.89
N ASP A 97 15.69 -10.18 14.70
CA ASP A 97 15.68 -11.56 15.18
C ASP A 97 16.60 -12.48 14.33
N GLU A 98 17.84 -12.63 14.78
CA GLU A 98 18.82 -13.55 14.19
C GLU A 98 18.48 -15.04 14.40
N MET A 99 17.46 -15.37 15.22
CA MET A 99 17.06 -16.75 15.53
C MET A 99 15.94 -17.28 14.64
N SER A 100 15.40 -16.47 13.73
CA SER A 100 14.46 -16.95 12.72
C SER A 100 15.12 -18.05 11.88
N LYS A 101 14.42 -19.17 11.68
CA LYS A 101 14.97 -20.32 10.94
C LYS A 101 15.45 -19.83 9.56
N PRO A 102 16.75 -19.96 9.22
CA PRO A 102 17.23 -19.53 7.93
C PRO A 102 16.49 -20.32 6.85
N PHE A 103 15.77 -19.62 5.97
CA PHE A 103 15.26 -20.21 4.75
C PHE A 103 16.46 -20.48 3.84
N SER A 104 16.99 -21.70 3.90
CA SER A 104 18.03 -22.14 2.98
C SER A 104 17.36 -22.62 1.69
N PRO A 105 17.52 -21.92 0.56
CA PRO A 105 17.03 -22.45 -0.71
C PRO A 105 17.74 -23.79 -0.95
N ILE A 106 16.96 -24.85 -1.19
CA ILE A 106 17.52 -26.12 -1.66
C ILE A 106 18.21 -25.82 -2.98
N SER A 107 19.54 -25.87 -2.99
CA SER A 107 20.30 -25.81 -4.24
C SER A 107 19.91 -27.03 -5.05
N SER A 108 19.18 -26.83 -6.15
CA SER A 108 18.88 -27.88 -7.12
C SER A 108 20.19 -28.53 -7.54
N GLN A 109 20.50 -29.69 -6.96
CA GLN A 109 21.53 -30.55 -7.52
C GLN A 109 21.04 -30.92 -8.91
N LYS A 110 21.74 -30.41 -9.92
CA LYS A 110 21.54 -30.75 -11.33
C LYS A 110 21.47 -32.28 -11.43
N LEU A 111 20.36 -32.79 -11.97
CA LEU A 111 20.30 -34.11 -12.59
C LEU A 111 21.28 -34.17 -13.77
#